data_AF-A0A4Z1DEJ8-F1
#
_entry.id   AF-A0A4Z1DEJ8-F1
#
_cell.length_a   1.000
_cell.length_b   1.000
_cell.length_c   1.000
_cell.angle_alpha   90.00
_cell.angle_beta   90.00
_cell.angle_gamma   90.00
#
_symmetry.space_group_name_H-M   'P 1'
#
loop_
_entity.id
_entity.type
_entity.pdbx_description
1 polymer ?
#
loop_
_entity_poly.entity_id
_entity_poly.type
_entity_poly.pdbx_seq_one_letter_code
_entity_poly.pdbx_strand_id
1 'polypeptide(L)'
;MNDLGDAHLRTWALRFMTLLAADPEDQLAWLGEQAVETGSVVEEALLLCRTWEGLVERGVGEPATLRDAGAIGRRLGDFADAPHAGLWAGELAAEPVWGDVRSLARQFLVTELGDWRQPLPPAGS
;
A
#
# COMPACT_ATOMS: atom_id res chain seq x y z
N MET A 1 -24.31 6.50 6.30
CA MET A 1 -23.67 5.77 5.19
C MET A 1 -23.34 6.78 4.13
N ASN A 2 -22.05 6.97 3.83
CA ASN A 2 -21.60 7.86 2.77
C ASN A 2 -20.95 7.01 1.68
N ASP A 3 -21.79 6.29 0.95
CA ASP A 3 -21.38 5.23 0.02
C ASP A 3 -20.42 5.75 -1.07
N LEU A 4 -20.59 7.02 -1.50
CA LEU A 4 -19.68 7.69 -2.43
C LEU A 4 -18.28 7.89 -1.83
N GLY A 5 -18.22 8.30 -0.55
CA GLY A 5 -16.97 8.48 0.18
C GLY A 5 -16.25 7.15 0.40
N ASP A 6 -16.98 6.11 0.82
CA ASP A 6 -16.41 4.80 1.04
C ASP A 6 -15.93 4.14 -0.26
N ALA A 7 -16.66 4.31 -1.37
CA ALA A 7 -16.22 3.83 -2.69
C ALA A 7 -14.95 4.54 -3.17
N HIS A 8 -14.83 5.85 -2.92
CA HIS A 8 -13.63 6.62 -3.24
C HIS A 8 -12.42 6.14 -2.42
N LEU A 9 -12.59 6.00 -1.10
CA LEU A 9 -11.54 5.51 -0.21
C LEU A 9 -11.12 4.08 -0.54
N ARG A 10 -12.07 3.19 -0.87
CA ARG A 10 -11.78 1.83 -1.35
C ARG A 10 -10.95 1.86 -2.62
N THR A 11 -11.32 2.69 -3.59
CA THR A 11 -10.59 2.82 -4.86
C THR A 11 -9.17 3.31 -4.65
N TRP A 12 -8.98 4.33 -3.81
CA TRP A 12 -7.66 4.84 -3.44
C TRP A 12 -6.81 3.75 -2.77
N ALA A 13 -7.36 3.06 -1.77
CA ALA A 13 -6.65 1.99 -1.05
C ALA A 13 -6.21 0.86 -1.98
N LEU A 14 -7.09 0.41 -2.88
CA LEU A 14 -6.76 -0.65 -3.85
C LEU A 14 -5.67 -0.23 -4.82
N ARG A 15 -5.69 1.02 -5.30
CA ARG A 15 -4.64 1.56 -6.19
C ARG A 15 -3.29 1.62 -5.49
N PHE A 16 -3.26 2.07 -4.25
CA PHE A 16 -2.02 2.14 -3.49
C PHE A 16 -1.49 0.75 -3.12
N MET A 17 -2.35 -0.19 -2.74
CA MET A 17 -1.97 -1.59 -2.56
C MET A 17 -1.43 -2.22 -3.86
N THR A 18 -2.03 -1.89 -5.00
CA THR A 18 -1.53 -2.31 -6.31
C THR A 18 -0.11 -1.79 -6.57
N LEU A 19 0.15 -0.52 -6.26
CA LEU A 19 1.48 0.06 -6.35
C LEU A 19 2.47 -0.66 -5.41
N LEU A 20 2.10 -0.92 -4.16
CA LEU A 20 2.95 -1.65 -3.21
C LEU A 20 3.22 -3.11 -3.64
N ALA A 21 2.24 -3.76 -4.28
CA ALA A 21 2.29 -5.16 -4.70
C ALA A 21 3.05 -5.40 -6.01
N ALA A 22 3.24 -4.37 -6.84
CA ALA A 22 3.93 -4.46 -8.13
C ALA A 22 5.37 -4.99 -7.98
N ASP A 23 6.08 -5.32 -9.05
CA ASP A 23 7.51 -5.68 -8.94
C ASP A 23 8.37 -4.42 -8.72
N PRO A 24 9.61 -4.54 -8.17
CA PRO A 24 10.45 -3.36 -7.95
C PRO A 24 10.72 -2.56 -9.23
N GLU A 25 10.91 -3.23 -10.36
CA GLU A 25 11.11 -2.59 -11.66
C GLU A 25 9.89 -1.76 -12.10
N ASP A 26 8.69 -2.29 -11.89
CA ASP A 26 7.43 -1.60 -12.20
C ASP A 26 7.19 -0.41 -11.25
N GLN A 27 7.54 -0.54 -9.97
CA GLN A 27 7.47 0.58 -9.01
C GLN A 27 8.44 1.70 -9.38
N LEU A 28 9.67 1.36 -9.79
CA LEU A 28 10.66 2.33 -10.24
C LEU A 28 10.21 3.01 -11.55
N ALA A 29 9.65 2.24 -12.49
CA ALA A 29 9.08 2.79 -13.72
C ALA A 29 7.89 3.72 -13.44
N TRP A 30 7.04 3.37 -12.46
CA TRP A 30 5.91 4.21 -12.03
C TRP A 30 6.37 5.52 -11.38
N LEU A 31 7.39 5.45 -10.52
CA LEU A 31 8.00 6.63 -9.91
C LEU A 31 8.62 7.54 -10.98
N GLY A 32 9.24 6.96 -12.00
CA GLY A 32 9.92 7.73 -13.05
C GLY A 32 10.99 8.63 -12.44
N GLU A 33 10.88 9.94 -12.68
CA GLU A 33 11.79 10.96 -12.12
C GLU A 33 11.28 11.55 -10.78
N GLN A 34 10.17 11.05 -10.23
CA GLN A 34 9.57 11.63 -9.02
C GLN A 34 10.43 11.36 -7.79
N ALA A 35 10.79 12.44 -7.09
CA ALA A 35 11.48 12.39 -5.80
C ALA A 35 10.48 12.14 -4.65
N VAL A 36 9.97 10.92 -4.56
CA VAL A 36 9.07 10.53 -3.46
C VAL A 36 9.89 10.16 -2.24
N GLU A 37 9.66 10.86 -1.13
CA GLU A 37 10.28 10.54 0.16
C GLU A 37 9.74 9.22 0.71
N THR A 38 10.62 8.37 1.22
CA THR A 38 10.23 7.12 1.88
C THR A 38 9.22 7.37 2.98
N GLY A 39 9.45 8.40 3.81
CA GLY A 39 8.56 8.77 4.91
C GLY A 39 7.12 8.99 4.46
N SER A 40 6.91 9.70 3.35
CA SER A 40 5.57 9.92 2.79
C SER A 40 4.89 8.62 2.37
N VAL A 41 5.62 7.68 1.76
CA VAL A 41 5.04 6.38 1.37
C VAL A 41 4.64 5.57 2.59
N VAL A 42 5.47 5.60 3.64
CA VAL A 42 5.18 4.93 4.91
C VAL A 42 3.95 5.53 5.58
N GLU A 43 3.86 6.86 5.66
CA GLU A 43 2.71 7.56 6.22
C GLU A 43 1.41 7.23 5.48
N GLU A 44 1.43 7.28 4.14
CA GLU A 44 0.28 6.93 3.29
C GLU A 44 -0.12 5.46 3.45
N ALA A 45 0.83 4.53 3.55
CA ALA A 45 0.55 3.13 3.79
C ALA A 45 -0.08 2.88 5.17
N LEU A 46 0.40 3.57 6.22
CA LEU A 46 -0.17 3.49 7.57
C LEU A 46 -1.54 4.13 7.66
N LEU A 47 -1.78 5.22 6.93
CA LEU A 47 -3.11 5.80 6.78
C LEU A 47 -4.05 4.81 6.10
N LEU A 48 -3.61 4.19 5.00
CA LEU A 48 -4.39 3.19 4.27
C LEU A 48 -4.83 2.05 5.17
N CYS A 49 -3.92 1.47 5.96
CA CYS A 49 -4.26 0.36 6.84
C CYS A 49 -5.39 0.72 7.82
N ARG A 50 -5.36 1.92 8.39
CA ARG A 50 -6.41 2.44 9.28
C ARG A 50 -7.71 2.74 8.55
N THR A 51 -7.63 3.34 7.37
CA THR A 51 -8.80 3.61 6.53
C THR A 51 -9.50 2.31 6.12
N TRP A 52 -8.71 1.29 5.77
CA TRP A 52 -9.23 -0.01 5.35
C TRP A 52 -9.96 -0.74 6.48
N GLU A 53 -9.43 -0.68 7.71
CA GLU A 53 -10.13 -1.20 8.89
C GLU A 53 -11.55 -0.63 9.00
N GLY A 54 -11.68 0.70 8.90
CA GLY A 54 -13.00 1.33 8.89
C GLY A 54 -13.90 0.91 7.71
N LEU A 55 -13.33 0.69 6.52
CA LEU A 55 -14.10 0.22 5.35
C LEU A 55 -14.65 -1.19 5.58
N VAL A 56 -13.85 -2.10 6.16
CA VAL A 56 -14.28 -3.46 6.50
C VAL A 56 -15.37 -3.43 7.57
N GLU A 57 -15.24 -2.60 8.61
CA GLU A 57 -16.30 -2.43 9.62
C GLU A 57 -17.64 -1.98 9.02
N ARG A 58 -17.58 -1.21 7.92
CA ARG A 58 -18.75 -0.74 7.17
C ARG A 58 -19.22 -1.72 6.08
N GLY A 59 -18.57 -2.88 5.93
CA GLY A 59 -18.93 -3.93 4.97
C GLY A 59 -18.49 -3.65 3.52
N VAL A 60 -17.49 -2.79 3.32
CA VAL A 60 -17.01 -2.35 1.99
C VAL A 60 -15.74 -3.11 1.53
N GLY A 61 -15.14 -3.92 2.41
CA GLY A 61 -14.01 -4.79 2.09
C GLY A 61 -14.11 -6.14 2.80
N GLU A 62 -13.35 -7.12 2.33
CA GLU A 62 -13.36 -8.48 2.85
C GLU A 62 -12.69 -8.57 4.23
N PRO A 63 -13.34 -9.08 5.29
CA PRO A 63 -12.76 -9.13 6.63
C PRO A 63 -11.42 -9.85 6.74
N ALA A 64 -11.17 -10.83 5.87
CA ALA A 64 -9.91 -11.58 5.84
C ALA A 64 -8.69 -10.71 5.50
N THR A 65 -8.88 -9.58 4.81
CA THR A 65 -7.81 -8.64 4.42
C THR A 65 -7.22 -7.89 5.62
N LEU A 66 -7.94 -7.79 6.75
CA LEU A 66 -7.48 -7.09 7.96
C LEU A 66 -6.18 -7.67 8.51
N ARG A 67 -5.99 -8.99 8.39
CA ARG A 67 -4.75 -9.64 8.80
C ARG A 67 -3.56 -9.10 8.04
N ASP A 68 -3.71 -8.95 6.72
CA ASP A 68 -2.63 -8.57 5.82
C ASP A 68 -2.36 -7.05 5.93
N ALA A 69 -3.41 -6.22 6.01
CA ALA A 69 -3.31 -4.80 6.31
C ALA A 69 -2.63 -4.53 7.66
N GLY A 70 -3.03 -5.27 8.72
CA GLY A 70 -2.40 -5.16 10.02
C GLY A 70 -0.93 -5.61 10.02
N ALA A 71 -0.56 -6.60 9.20
CA ALA A 71 0.83 -7.01 9.05
C ALA A 71 1.69 -5.95 8.35
N ILE A 72 1.17 -5.32 7.29
CA ILE A 72 1.82 -4.18 6.62
C ILE A 72 2.01 -3.04 7.63
N GLY A 73 0.95 -2.67 8.34
CA GLY A 73 1.00 -1.60 9.34
C GLY A 73 2.05 -1.82 10.42
N ARG A 74 2.17 -3.05 10.95
CA ARG A 74 3.23 -3.37 11.92
C ARG A 74 4.63 -3.25 11.32
N ARG A 75 4.87 -3.84 10.13
CA ARG A 75 6.18 -3.80 9.48
C ARG A 75 6.65 -2.38 9.18
N LEU A 76 5.73 -1.53 8.72
CA LEU A 76 6.01 -0.14 8.42
C LEU A 76 6.10 0.74 9.68
N GLY A 77 5.36 0.41 10.75
CA GLY A 77 5.52 1.06 12.04
C GLY A 77 6.90 0.80 12.64
N ASP A 78 7.33 -0.46 12.66
CA ASP A 78 8.68 -0.85 13.14
C ASP A 78 9.79 -0.19 12.29
N PHE A 79 9.53 0.01 11.00
CA PHE A 79 10.44 0.69 10.09
C PHE A 79 10.48 2.21 10.32
N ALA A 80 9.32 2.85 10.50
CA ALA A 80 9.21 4.31 10.71
C ALA A 80 9.95 4.82 11.95
N ASP A 81 10.16 3.96 12.95
CA ASP A 81 10.90 4.30 14.18
C ASP A 81 12.41 4.53 13.95
N ALA A 82 12.92 4.23 12.75
CA ALA A 82 14.28 4.55 12.32
C ALA A 82 14.33 5.77 11.37
N PRO A 83 15.42 6.56 11.37
CA PRO A 83 15.55 7.74 10.52
C PRO A 83 15.73 7.37 9.03
N HIS A 84 14.62 7.32 8.30
CA HIS A 84 14.60 7.09 6.86
C HIS A 84 14.39 8.41 6.09
N ALA A 85 15.47 9.16 5.90
CA ALA A 85 15.47 10.44 5.16
C ALA A 85 15.75 10.26 3.65
N GLY A 86 15.50 9.07 3.11
CA GLY A 86 15.82 8.69 1.74
C GLY A 86 14.66 8.89 0.76
N LEU A 87 14.99 8.77 -0.54
CA LEU A 87 13.99 8.61 -1.58
C LEU A 87 13.56 7.14 -1.63
N TRP A 88 12.26 6.90 -1.79
CA TRP A 88 11.70 5.56 -1.81
C TRP A 88 12.33 4.66 -2.88
N ALA A 89 12.61 5.22 -4.07
CA ALA A 89 13.30 4.52 -5.15
C ALA A 89 14.65 3.90 -4.71
N GLY A 90 15.42 4.60 -3.88
CA GLY A 90 16.69 4.09 -3.36
C GLY A 90 16.50 2.95 -2.36
N GLU A 91 15.42 2.98 -1.60
CA GLU A 91 15.14 1.97 -0.57
C GLU A 91 14.46 0.71 -1.11
N LEU A 92 13.75 0.79 -2.23
CA LEU A 92 13.10 -0.39 -2.84
C LEU A 92 14.07 -1.56 -3.07
N ALA A 93 15.34 -1.28 -3.32
CA ALA A 93 16.38 -2.28 -3.49
C ALA A 93 17.25 -2.50 -2.24
N ALA A 94 17.36 -1.50 -1.36
CA ALA A 94 18.26 -1.53 -0.21
C ALA A 94 17.60 -2.12 1.05
N GLU A 95 16.31 -1.85 1.25
CA GLU A 95 15.62 -2.16 2.50
C GLU A 95 14.71 -3.39 2.34
N PRO A 96 14.93 -4.46 3.12
CA PRO A 96 14.20 -5.72 2.98
C PRO A 96 12.71 -5.59 3.32
N VAL A 97 12.33 -4.57 4.10
CA VAL A 97 10.94 -4.30 4.48
C VAL A 97 10.03 -4.19 3.25
N TRP A 98 10.53 -3.63 2.14
CA TRP A 98 9.74 -3.45 0.93
C TRP A 98 9.44 -4.76 0.21
N GLY A 99 10.26 -5.80 0.40
CA GLY A 99 9.96 -7.17 -0.06
C GLY A 99 8.82 -7.82 0.73
N ASP A 100 8.82 -7.63 2.05
CA ASP A 100 7.76 -8.11 2.94
C ASP A 100 6.43 -7.39 2.65
N VAL A 101 6.46 -6.05 2.57
CA VAL A 101 5.29 -5.21 2.28
C VAL A 101 4.67 -5.59 0.94
N ARG A 102 5.48 -5.78 -0.10
CA ARG A 102 5.03 -6.22 -1.43
C ARG A 102 4.32 -7.57 -1.38
N SER A 103 4.89 -8.53 -0.66
CA SER A 103 4.31 -9.87 -0.51
C SER A 103 2.96 -9.82 0.22
N LEU A 104 2.87 -9.00 1.27
CA LEU A 104 1.63 -8.79 2.01
C LEU A 104 0.57 -8.04 1.18
N ALA A 105 0.97 -7.03 0.40
CA ALA A 105 0.07 -6.32 -0.49
C ALA A 105 -0.51 -7.24 -1.59
N ARG A 106 0.29 -8.18 -2.11
CA ARG A 106 -0.22 -9.23 -3.02
C ARG A 106 -1.25 -10.13 -2.34
N GLN A 107 -0.98 -10.58 -1.12
CA GLN A 107 -1.92 -11.42 -0.37
C GLN A 107 -3.23 -10.68 -0.08
N PHE A 108 -3.12 -9.41 0.29
CA PHE A 108 -4.26 -8.52 0.48
C PHE A 108 -5.12 -8.43 -0.80
N LEU A 109 -4.51 -8.15 -1.95
CA LEU A 109 -5.23 -8.01 -3.22
C LEU A 109 -5.83 -9.33 -3.72
N VAL A 110 -5.13 -10.46 -3.53
CA VAL A 110 -5.71 -11.79 -3.82
C VAL A 110 -6.94 -12.05 -2.95
N THR A 111 -6.87 -11.70 -1.67
CA THR A 111 -7.99 -11.89 -0.74
C THR A 111 -9.19 -11.02 -1.12
N GLU A 112 -8.95 -9.76 -1.49
CA GLU A 112 -10.00 -8.78 -1.80
C GLU A 112 -10.58 -8.91 -3.22
N LEU A 113 -9.73 -9.22 -4.22
CA LEU A 113 -10.08 -9.15 -5.64
C LEU A 113 -9.94 -10.50 -6.37
N GLY A 114 -9.39 -11.52 -5.72
CA GLY A 114 -9.09 -12.83 -6.34
C GLY A 114 -7.81 -12.85 -7.19
N ASP A 115 -7.22 -11.69 -7.50
CA ASP A 115 -5.94 -11.56 -8.20
C ASP A 115 -5.22 -10.28 -7.75
N TRP A 116 -3.89 -10.38 -7.59
CA TRP A 116 -3.05 -9.23 -7.28
C TRP A 116 -2.58 -8.47 -8.52
N ARG A 117 -2.61 -9.08 -9.71
CA ARG A 117 -2.14 -8.46 -10.96
C ARG A 117 -3.15 -7.44 -11.48
N GLN A 118 -3.20 -6.31 -10.79
CA GLN A 118 -3.99 -5.15 -11.19
C GLN A 118 -3.11 -4.17 -11.99
N PRO A 119 -3.68 -3.43 -12.95
CA PRO A 119 -2.93 -2.40 -13.64
C PRO A 119 -2.48 -1.31 -12.66
N LEU A 120 -1.23 -0.87 -12.77
CA LEU A 120 -0.72 0.24 -11.97
C LEU A 120 -1.60 1.49 -12.16
N PRO A 121 -1.85 2.25 -11.08
CA PRO A 121 -2.56 3.53 -11.21
C PRO A 121 -1.77 4.51 -12.07
N PRO A 122 -2.43 5.50 -12.70
CA PRO A 122 -1.72 6.56 -13.41
C PRO A 122 -0.77 7.30 -12.45
N ALA A 123 0.45 7.59 -12.90
CA ALA A 123 1.40 8.38 -12.13
C ALA A 123 0.86 9.82 -11.99
N GLY A 124 0.71 10.32 -10.76
CA GLY A 124 0.34 11.72 -10.47
C GLY A 124 -1.14 12.03 -10.26
N SER A 125 -1.97 11.07 -9.81
CA SER A 125 -3.35 11.34 -9.37
C SER A 125 -3.44 11.79 -7.92
#